data_AF-A0A6I2SE34-F1
#
_entry.id   AF-A0A6I2SE34-F1
#
_cell.length_a   1.000
_cell.length_b   1.000
_cell.length_c   1.000
_cell.angle_alpha   90.00
_cell.angle_beta   90.00
_cell.angle_gamma   90.00
#
_symmetry.space_group_name_H-M   'P 1'
#
loop_
_entity.id
_entity.type
_entity.pdbx_description
1 polymer ?
#
loop_
_entity_poly.entity_id
_entity_poly.type
_entity_poly.pdbx_seq_one_letter_code
_entity_poly.pdbx_strand_id
1 'polypeptide(L)'
;MAEPLLLEVSPSAAALVAADVPLEVKLQAARGEVPGDSADLAAVLYYLCHDPETEVSTTARITLRELGDDRLAGVVVAPGTHPRILDILARLHFGKRDIAGLIAQHPAVYQETLEFLAVHGVQGAVDILAVTSELDEIAEEAEDVGELPDEESSEEEIEPEEEAEENEEFRSKYQLAQTMGVAEKVKVALTGDKEWRSIMIKDSNKMVSGSVMKNPRITDAEILTIAKLTGMNDEIIRAICVNKEWVKKYPIRKALVENNKTPLPFALRFMASLGEKDVAALAKSKNVSTVIATQARRLLMNKKKD
;
A
#
# COMPACT_ATOMS: atom_id res chain seq x y z
N MET A 1 7.04 -4.44 -4.71
CA MET A 1 7.24 -4.76 -6.14
C MET A 1 5.96 -5.43 -6.56
N ALA A 2 5.27 -4.95 -7.60
CA ALA A 2 4.07 -5.61 -8.08
C ALA A 2 4.43 -7.06 -8.42
N GLU A 3 3.66 -8.02 -7.92
CA GLU A 3 3.84 -9.41 -8.30
C GLU A 3 3.78 -9.51 -9.83
N PRO A 4 4.67 -10.29 -10.46
CA PRO A 4 4.64 -10.46 -11.90
C PRO A 4 3.32 -11.15 -12.27
N LEU A 5 2.45 -10.43 -12.97
CA LEU A 5 1.23 -11.00 -13.55
C LEU A 5 1.64 -11.98 -14.64
N LEU A 6 1.38 -13.26 -14.39
CA LEU A 6 1.51 -14.31 -15.39
C LEU A 6 0.22 -14.36 -16.19
N LEU A 7 0.25 -13.83 -17.41
CA LEU A 7 -0.85 -13.90 -18.36
C LEU A 7 -0.61 -15.09 -19.29
N GLU A 8 -1.54 -16.03 -19.32
CA GLU A 8 -1.55 -17.04 -20.37
C GLU A 8 -2.05 -16.38 -21.65
N VAL A 9 -1.18 -16.34 -22.66
CA VAL A 9 -1.48 -15.77 -23.97
C VAL A 9 -1.07 -16.76 -25.05
N SER A 10 -1.75 -16.71 -26.19
CA SER A 10 -1.37 -17.53 -27.33
C SER A 10 0.03 -17.16 -27.83
N PRO A 11 0.73 -18.08 -28.53
CA PRO A 11 2.04 -17.80 -29.10
C PRO A 11 2.05 -16.60 -30.06
N SER A 12 0.93 -16.37 -30.76
CA SER A 12 0.75 -15.24 -31.68
C SER A 12 0.64 -13.91 -30.92
N ALA A 13 -0.06 -13.89 -29.79
CA ALA A 13 -0.19 -12.72 -28.93
C ALA A 13 1.14 -12.40 -28.20
N ALA A 14 1.84 -13.43 -27.71
CA ALA A 14 3.16 -13.29 -27.10
C ALA A 14 4.20 -12.67 -28.05
N ALA A 15 4.12 -13.00 -29.35
CA ALA A 15 5.02 -12.47 -30.37
C ALA A 15 4.88 -10.94 -30.59
N LEU A 16 3.76 -10.33 -30.22
CA LEU A 16 3.55 -8.88 -30.35
C LEU A 16 4.15 -8.06 -29.20
N VAL A 17 4.41 -8.71 -28.06
CA VAL A 17 4.87 -8.07 -26.82
C VAL A 17 6.32 -8.40 -26.46
N ALA A 18 7.02 -9.16 -27.31
CA ALA A 18 8.42 -9.50 -27.13
C ALA A 18 9.33 -8.25 -27.21
N ALA A 19 10.51 -8.36 -26.59
CA ALA A 19 11.43 -7.23 -26.41
C ALA A 19 12.02 -6.68 -27.73
N ASP A 20 12.04 -7.50 -28.78
CA ASP A 20 12.65 -7.22 -30.09
C ASP A 20 11.63 -6.85 -31.19
N VAL A 21 10.36 -6.69 -30.81
CA VAL A 21 9.28 -6.34 -31.75
C VAL A 21 9.44 -4.91 -32.26
N PRO A 22 9.36 -4.66 -33.58
CA PRO A 22 9.40 -3.31 -34.14
C PRO A 22 8.30 -2.41 -33.58
N LEU A 23 8.62 -1.12 -33.40
CA LEU A 23 7.69 -0.12 -32.87
C LEU A 23 6.36 -0.08 -33.63
N GLU A 24 6.40 -0.19 -34.96
CA GLU A 24 5.20 -0.15 -35.79
C GLU A 24 4.24 -1.31 -35.52
N VAL A 25 4.78 -2.49 -35.23
CA VAL A 25 3.99 -3.68 -34.86
C VAL A 25 3.39 -3.51 -33.46
N LYS A 26 4.14 -2.94 -32.51
CA LYS A 26 3.61 -2.60 -31.18
C LYS A 26 2.49 -1.56 -31.25
N LEU A 27 2.60 -0.57 -32.14
CA LEU A 27 1.57 0.44 -32.35
C LEU A 27 0.31 -0.16 -33.01
N GLN A 28 0.45 -1.09 -33.95
CA GLN A 28 -0.69 -1.83 -34.50
C GLN A 28 -1.41 -2.64 -33.41
N ALA A 29 -0.65 -3.38 -32.61
CA ALA A 29 -1.20 -4.13 -31.47
C ALA A 29 -1.87 -3.21 -30.43
N ALA A 30 -1.28 -2.05 -30.14
CA ALA A 30 -1.83 -1.04 -29.23
C ALA A 30 -3.15 -0.44 -29.74
N ARG A 31 -3.38 -0.40 -31.06
CA ARG A 31 -4.65 0.00 -31.68
C ARG A 31 -5.71 -1.10 -31.65
N GLY A 32 -5.39 -2.27 -31.10
CA GLY A 32 -6.29 -3.42 -30.98
C GLY A 32 -6.28 -4.35 -32.18
N GLU A 33 -5.26 -4.27 -33.05
CA GLU A 33 -5.00 -5.25 -34.10
C GLU A 33 -4.19 -6.41 -33.53
N VAL A 34 -4.84 -7.23 -32.71
CA VAL A 34 -4.23 -8.41 -32.07
C VAL A 34 -4.79 -9.68 -32.73
N PRO A 35 -3.94 -10.57 -33.27
CA PRO A 35 -4.35 -11.87 -33.76
C PRO A 35 -4.57 -12.80 -32.56
N GLY A 36 -5.75 -13.40 -32.47
CA GLY A 36 -6.07 -14.32 -31.39
C GLY A 36 -7.54 -14.28 -31.00
N ASP A 37 -7.82 -14.82 -29.82
CA ASP A 37 -9.12 -14.71 -29.19
C ASP A 37 -9.28 -13.39 -28.43
N SER A 38 -10.46 -13.15 -27.85
CA SER A 38 -10.73 -11.93 -27.10
C SER A 38 -9.89 -11.81 -25.82
N ALA A 39 -9.46 -12.93 -25.23
CA ALA A 39 -8.60 -12.91 -24.04
C ALA A 39 -7.18 -12.41 -24.39
N ASP A 40 -6.63 -12.87 -25.51
CA ASP A 40 -5.35 -12.40 -26.06
C ASP A 40 -5.36 -10.89 -26.33
N LEU A 41 -6.43 -10.37 -26.92
CA LEU A 41 -6.58 -8.92 -27.16
C LEU A 41 -6.44 -8.12 -25.86
N ALA A 42 -7.13 -8.54 -24.80
CA ALA A 42 -7.12 -7.82 -23.53
C ALA A 42 -5.77 -7.94 -22.81
N ALA A 43 -5.14 -9.11 -22.86
CA ALA A 43 -3.83 -9.35 -22.28
C ALA A 43 -2.74 -8.52 -22.98
N VAL A 44 -2.75 -8.47 -24.31
CA VAL A 44 -1.80 -7.67 -25.10
C VAL A 44 -2.00 -6.17 -24.85
N LEU A 45 -3.24 -5.67 -24.87
CA LEU A 45 -3.52 -4.27 -24.57
C LEU A 45 -3.09 -3.90 -23.13
N TYR A 46 -3.34 -4.79 -22.16
CA TYR A 46 -2.90 -4.57 -20.78
C TYR A 46 -1.37 -4.48 -20.66
N TYR A 47 -0.65 -5.37 -21.33
CA TYR A 47 0.81 -5.33 -21.35
C TYR A 47 1.33 -4.04 -21.99
N LEU A 48 0.78 -3.66 -23.15
CA LEU A 48 1.20 -2.47 -23.89
C LEU A 48 0.90 -1.16 -23.13
N CYS A 49 -0.11 -1.13 -22.24
CA CYS A 49 -0.32 -0.01 -21.32
C CYS A 49 0.88 0.31 -20.42
N HIS A 50 1.79 -0.66 -20.23
CA HIS A 50 3.00 -0.57 -19.41
C HIS A 50 4.29 -0.57 -20.24
N ASP A 51 4.19 -0.48 -21.57
CA ASP A 51 5.37 -0.42 -22.44
C ASP A 51 6.23 0.83 -22.14
N PRO A 52 7.57 0.72 -22.15
CA PRO A 52 8.45 1.86 -21.93
C PRO A 52 8.27 2.98 -22.96
N GLU A 53 7.80 2.65 -24.17
CA GLU A 53 7.53 3.64 -25.20
C GLU A 53 6.21 4.38 -24.91
N THR A 54 6.30 5.71 -24.81
CA THR A 54 5.16 6.53 -24.37
C THR A 54 4.03 6.55 -25.39
N GLU A 55 4.35 6.50 -26.69
CA GLU A 55 3.35 6.48 -27.76
C GLU A 55 2.53 5.18 -27.74
N VAL A 56 3.19 4.04 -27.53
CA VAL A 56 2.56 2.71 -27.46
C VAL A 56 1.63 2.61 -26.26
N SER A 57 2.13 2.97 -25.07
CA SER A 57 1.34 2.90 -23.83
C SER A 57 0.16 3.86 -23.83
N THR A 58 0.31 5.07 -24.37
CA THR A 58 -0.79 6.01 -24.50
C THR A 58 -1.87 5.48 -25.45
N THR A 59 -1.46 4.94 -26.61
CA THR A 59 -2.38 4.37 -27.59
C THR A 59 -3.16 3.19 -27.02
N ALA A 60 -2.48 2.24 -26.36
CA ALA A 60 -3.12 1.08 -25.75
C ALA A 60 -4.17 1.46 -24.69
N ARG A 61 -3.89 2.47 -23.87
CA ARG A 61 -4.85 2.97 -22.86
C ARG A 61 -6.08 3.60 -23.49
N ILE A 62 -5.92 4.36 -24.57
CA ILE A 62 -7.03 4.94 -25.32
C ILE A 62 -7.89 3.82 -25.90
N THR A 63 -7.27 2.86 -26.58
CA THR A 63 -7.98 1.72 -27.18
C THR A 63 -8.74 0.90 -26.13
N LEU A 64 -8.15 0.63 -24.96
CA LEU A 64 -8.83 -0.11 -23.89
C LEU A 64 -10.05 0.63 -23.34
N ARG A 65 -9.99 1.97 -23.26
CA ARG A 65 -11.11 2.82 -22.82
C ARG A 65 -12.20 2.95 -23.88
N GLU A 66 -11.83 2.98 -25.15
CA GLU A 66 -12.75 3.15 -26.29
C GLU A 66 -13.21 1.81 -26.89
N LEU A 67 -12.91 0.69 -26.23
CA LEU A 67 -13.32 -0.63 -26.70
C LEU A 67 -14.86 -0.71 -26.82
N GLY A 68 -15.35 -1.13 -27.98
CA GLY A 68 -16.78 -1.29 -28.24
C GLY A 68 -17.40 -2.45 -27.45
N ASP A 69 -18.72 -2.39 -27.24
CA ASP A 69 -19.45 -3.29 -26.35
C ASP A 69 -19.34 -4.77 -26.77
N ASP A 70 -19.41 -5.06 -28.07
CA ASP A 70 -19.25 -6.43 -28.59
C ASP A 70 -17.88 -7.03 -28.24
N ARG A 71 -16.83 -6.20 -28.31
CA ARG A 71 -15.46 -6.63 -27.99
C ARG A 71 -15.29 -6.80 -26.49
N LEU A 72 -15.85 -5.88 -25.69
CA LEU A 72 -15.84 -5.99 -24.23
C LEU A 72 -16.55 -7.26 -23.76
N ALA A 73 -17.75 -7.53 -24.27
CA ALA A 73 -18.50 -8.73 -23.95
C ALA A 73 -17.71 -9.99 -24.32
N GLY A 74 -17.07 -10.01 -25.49
CA GLY A 74 -16.20 -11.12 -25.91
C GLY A 74 -15.02 -11.36 -24.97
N VAL A 75 -14.38 -10.29 -24.49
CA VAL A 75 -13.28 -10.38 -23.51
C VAL A 75 -13.78 -10.90 -22.17
N VAL A 76 -14.90 -10.37 -21.66
CA VAL A 76 -15.43 -10.74 -20.35
C VAL A 76 -15.91 -12.19 -20.31
N VAL A 77 -16.53 -12.68 -21.39
CA VAL A 77 -17.03 -14.07 -21.45
C VAL A 77 -15.91 -15.09 -21.66
N ALA A 78 -14.74 -14.66 -22.14
CA ALA A 78 -13.63 -15.58 -22.39
C ALA A 78 -13.09 -16.15 -21.08
N PRO A 79 -13.10 -17.49 -20.89
CA PRO A 79 -12.73 -18.12 -19.62
C PRO A 79 -11.23 -17.97 -19.28
N GLY A 80 -10.40 -17.67 -20.27
CA GLY A 80 -8.98 -17.38 -20.09
C GLY A 80 -8.68 -15.94 -19.65
N THR A 81 -9.70 -15.08 -19.50
CA THR A 81 -9.49 -13.70 -19.12
C THR A 81 -9.05 -13.62 -17.66
N HIS A 82 -7.86 -13.06 -17.46
CA HIS A 82 -7.25 -12.97 -16.16
C HIS A 82 -8.07 -12.06 -15.20
N PRO A 83 -8.23 -12.44 -13.92
CA PRO A 83 -9.00 -11.66 -12.94
C PRO A 83 -8.65 -10.17 -12.86
N ARG A 84 -7.34 -9.84 -12.93
CA ARG A 84 -6.86 -8.45 -12.98
C ARG A 84 -7.35 -7.65 -14.19
N ILE A 85 -7.54 -8.31 -15.33
CA ILE A 85 -8.07 -7.66 -16.53
C ILE A 85 -9.56 -7.36 -16.31
N LEU A 86 -10.31 -8.30 -15.71
CA LEU A 86 -11.72 -8.08 -15.36
C LEU A 86 -11.89 -6.92 -14.38
N ASP A 87 -11.01 -6.80 -13.39
CA ASP A 87 -10.97 -5.67 -12.43
C ASP A 87 -10.82 -4.32 -13.14
N ILE A 88 -9.89 -4.22 -14.10
CA ILE A 88 -9.67 -2.99 -14.88
C ILE A 88 -10.87 -2.70 -15.79
N LEU A 89 -11.42 -3.73 -16.44
CA LEU A 89 -12.60 -3.56 -17.30
C LEU A 89 -13.82 -3.12 -16.51
N ALA A 90 -14.00 -3.65 -15.29
CA ALA A 90 -15.05 -3.20 -14.37
C ALA A 90 -14.86 -1.72 -14.04
N ARG A 91 -13.66 -1.31 -13.65
CA ARG A 91 -13.36 0.10 -13.30
C ARG A 91 -13.54 1.06 -14.47
N LEU A 92 -13.18 0.64 -15.68
CA LEU A 92 -13.30 1.48 -16.88
C LEU A 92 -14.73 1.54 -17.44
N HIS A 93 -15.51 0.46 -17.30
CA HIS A 93 -16.77 0.28 -18.03
C HIS A 93 -18.00 -0.03 -17.14
N PHE A 94 -17.94 0.16 -15.82
CA PHE A 94 -19.07 -0.11 -14.91
C PHE A 94 -20.38 0.64 -15.29
N GLY A 95 -20.26 1.80 -15.95
CA GLY A 95 -21.42 2.54 -16.46
C GLY A 95 -22.24 1.75 -17.50
N LYS A 96 -21.63 0.79 -18.18
CA LYS A 96 -22.30 -0.13 -19.11
C LYS A 96 -22.84 -1.33 -18.32
N ARG A 97 -24.06 -1.20 -17.83
CA ARG A 97 -24.69 -2.16 -16.91
C ARG A 97 -24.68 -3.62 -17.41
N ASP A 98 -24.85 -3.83 -18.71
CA ASP A 98 -24.80 -5.17 -19.29
C ASP A 98 -23.40 -5.81 -19.17
N ILE A 99 -22.34 -5.05 -19.48
CA ILE A 99 -20.96 -5.52 -19.34
C ILE A 99 -20.60 -5.72 -17.87
N ALA A 100 -20.99 -4.78 -17.01
CA ALA A 100 -20.78 -4.87 -15.58
C ALA A 100 -21.43 -6.12 -14.96
N GLY A 101 -22.65 -6.44 -15.40
CA GLY A 101 -23.34 -7.67 -15.01
C GLY A 101 -22.64 -8.94 -15.48
N LEU A 102 -22.10 -8.93 -16.71
CA LEU A 102 -21.29 -10.06 -17.22
C LEU A 102 -20.00 -10.26 -16.42
N ILE A 103 -19.33 -9.17 -16.01
CA ILE A 103 -18.11 -9.26 -15.19
C ILE A 103 -18.43 -9.85 -13.81
N ALA A 104 -19.53 -9.42 -13.19
CA ALA A 104 -19.95 -9.94 -11.89
C ALA A 104 -20.21 -11.46 -11.92
N GLN A 105 -20.70 -11.98 -13.05
CA GLN A 105 -20.98 -13.41 -13.21
C GLN A 105 -19.75 -14.23 -13.63
N HIS A 106 -18.60 -13.59 -13.88
CA HIS A 106 -17.43 -14.31 -14.37
C HIS A 106 -16.79 -15.17 -13.26
N PRO A 107 -16.52 -16.47 -13.49
CA PRO A 107 -16.01 -17.37 -12.43
C PRO A 107 -14.67 -16.98 -11.81
N ALA A 108 -13.87 -16.22 -12.55
CA ALA A 108 -12.55 -15.75 -12.13
C ALA A 108 -12.55 -14.28 -11.65
N VAL A 109 -13.71 -13.69 -11.39
CA VAL A 109 -13.78 -12.32 -10.85
C VAL A 109 -13.27 -12.29 -9.40
N TYR A 110 -12.53 -11.24 -9.04
CA TYR A 110 -12.10 -11.05 -7.66
C TYR A 110 -13.23 -10.51 -6.79
N GLN A 111 -13.18 -10.82 -5.50
CA GLN A 111 -14.15 -10.34 -4.52
C GLN A 111 -14.14 -8.81 -4.44
N GLU A 112 -12.97 -8.19 -4.47
CA GLU A 112 -12.83 -6.73 -4.47
C GLU A 112 -13.47 -6.07 -5.72
N THR A 113 -13.48 -6.78 -6.85
CA THR A 113 -14.13 -6.32 -8.07
C THR A 113 -15.65 -6.45 -7.96
N LEU A 114 -16.17 -7.51 -7.31
CA LEU A 114 -17.60 -7.64 -7.02
C LEU A 114 -18.07 -6.54 -6.07
N GLU A 115 -17.32 -6.27 -5.01
CA GLU A 115 -17.61 -5.18 -4.06
C GLU A 115 -17.68 -3.83 -4.78
N PHE A 116 -16.70 -3.55 -5.64
CA PHE A 116 -16.71 -2.34 -6.47
C PHE A 116 -17.98 -2.25 -7.33
N LEU A 117 -18.35 -3.32 -8.04
CA LEU A 117 -19.54 -3.34 -8.88
C LEU A 117 -20.83 -3.18 -8.05
N ALA A 118 -20.90 -3.78 -6.86
CA ALA A 118 -22.04 -3.67 -5.95
C ALA A 118 -22.22 -2.24 -5.43
N VAL A 119 -21.14 -1.58 -5.00
CA VAL A 119 -21.14 -0.16 -4.60
C VAL A 119 -21.64 0.74 -5.73
N HIS A 120 -21.30 0.41 -6.98
CA HIS A 120 -21.75 1.14 -8.16
C HIS A 120 -23.15 0.71 -8.67
N GLY A 121 -23.88 -0.07 -7.86
CA GLY A 121 -25.27 -0.44 -8.06
C GLY A 121 -25.50 -1.55 -9.10
N VAL A 122 -24.49 -2.38 -9.39
CA VAL A 122 -24.61 -3.50 -10.33
C VAL A 122 -25.28 -4.67 -9.60
N GLN A 123 -26.57 -4.88 -9.89
CA GLN A 123 -27.41 -5.86 -9.17
C GLN A 123 -26.79 -7.26 -9.13
N GLY A 124 -26.20 -7.72 -10.25
CA GLY A 124 -25.57 -9.05 -10.30
C GLY A 124 -24.42 -9.23 -9.30
N ALA A 125 -23.73 -8.16 -8.91
CA ALA A 125 -22.68 -8.23 -7.89
C ALA A 125 -23.27 -8.18 -6.47
N VAL A 126 -24.31 -7.37 -6.26
CA VAL A 126 -25.06 -7.30 -4.98
C VAL A 126 -25.65 -8.65 -4.62
N ASP A 127 -26.30 -9.31 -5.59
CA ASP A 127 -26.95 -10.60 -5.39
C ASP A 127 -25.92 -11.68 -5.02
N ILE A 128 -24.75 -11.68 -5.68
CA ILE A 128 -23.67 -12.64 -5.39
C ILE A 128 -23.10 -12.40 -3.99
N LEU A 129 -22.84 -11.14 -3.63
CA LEU A 129 -22.26 -10.80 -2.33
C LEU A 129 -23.21 -11.10 -1.16
N ALA A 130 -24.51 -10.83 -1.33
CA ALA A 130 -25.52 -11.16 -0.33
C ALA A 130 -25.60 -12.67 -0.07
N VAL A 131 -25.51 -13.49 -1.13
CA VAL A 131 -25.48 -14.95 -0.99
C VAL A 131 -24.19 -15.41 -0.29
N THR A 132 -23.05 -14.78 -0.56
CA THR A 132 -21.80 -15.13 0.12
C THR A 132 -21.81 -14.74 1.60
N SER A 133 -22.40 -13.60 1.97
CA SER A 133 -22.52 -13.21 3.38
C SER A 133 -23.48 -14.13 4.16
N GLU A 134 -24.61 -14.52 3.57
CA GLU A 134 -25.54 -15.49 4.18
C GLU A 134 -24.88 -16.86 4.41
N LEU A 135 -23.99 -17.30 3.51
CA LEU A 135 -23.26 -18.56 3.67
C LEU A 135 -22.18 -18.48 4.76
N ASP A 136 -21.51 -17.33 4.89
CA ASP A 136 -20.52 -17.09 5.93
C ASP A 136 -21.17 -17.00 7.32
N GLU A 137 -22.33 -16.34 7.45
CA GLU A 137 -23.11 -16.30 8.70
C GLU A 137 -23.54 -17.70 9.16
N ILE A 138 -23.99 -18.57 8.24
CA ILE A 138 -24.34 -19.96 8.56
C ILE A 138 -23.11 -20.78 8.96
N ALA A 139 -21.94 -20.49 8.37
CA ALA A 139 -20.68 -21.16 8.71
C ALA A 139 -20.17 -20.73 10.10
N GLU A 140 -20.26 -19.44 10.43
CA GLU A 140 -19.92 -18.91 11.76
C GLU A 140 -20.88 -19.44 12.83
N GLU A 141 -22.19 -19.52 12.57
CA GLU A 141 -23.16 -20.14 13.48
C GLU A 141 -22.90 -21.64 13.71
N ALA A 142 -22.33 -22.34 12.72
CA ALA A 142 -21.95 -23.75 12.85
C ALA A 142 -20.66 -23.96 13.66
N GLU A 143 -19.76 -22.97 13.67
CA GLU A 143 -18.53 -22.97 14.47
C GLU A 143 -18.78 -22.50 15.92
N ASP A 144 -19.85 -21.74 16.18
CA ASP A 144 -20.17 -21.13 17.49
C ASP A 144 -20.99 -22.02 18.47
N VAL A 145 -21.30 -23.28 18.14
CA VAL A 145 -21.95 -24.23 19.09
C VAL A 145 -20.96 -24.72 20.19
N GLY A 146 -19.86 -24.00 20.38
CA GLY A 146 -18.68 -24.45 21.10
C GLY A 146 -18.17 -23.58 22.25
N GLU A 147 -18.78 -22.43 22.62
CA GLU A 147 -18.58 -21.80 23.94
C GLU A 147 -19.43 -20.50 24.08
N LEU A 148 -20.32 -20.48 25.08
CA LEU A 148 -21.14 -19.32 25.52
C LEU A 148 -20.42 -18.54 26.65
N PRO A 149 -20.84 -17.31 27.01
CA PRO A 149 -20.60 -16.05 26.28
C PRO A 149 -20.04 -14.96 27.25
N ASP A 150 -19.73 -13.75 26.76
CA ASP A 150 -19.95 -12.50 27.53
C ASP A 150 -19.81 -11.22 26.66
N GLU A 151 -20.94 -10.52 26.60
CA GLU A 151 -21.19 -9.06 26.59
C GLU A 151 -20.84 -8.14 25.39
N GLU A 152 -21.94 -7.77 24.70
CA GLU A 152 -22.38 -6.50 24.09
C GLU A 152 -21.43 -5.28 24.02
N SER A 153 -21.46 -4.56 22.88
CA SER A 153 -21.95 -3.17 22.83
C SER A 153 -22.05 -2.61 21.41
N SER A 154 -23.30 -2.29 21.03
CA SER A 154 -23.78 -1.09 20.28
C SER A 154 -23.29 -0.78 18.87
N GLU A 155 -24.27 -0.85 17.95
CA GLU A 155 -24.37 -0.21 16.65
C GLU A 155 -24.31 1.34 16.75
N GLU A 156 -23.61 1.99 15.82
CA GLU A 156 -23.90 3.37 15.40
C GLU A 156 -23.82 3.44 13.87
N GLU A 157 -24.99 3.58 13.24
CA GLU A 157 -25.17 3.99 11.85
C GLU A 157 -24.63 5.41 11.63
N ILE A 158 -23.82 5.60 10.58
CA ILE A 158 -23.50 6.93 10.04
C ILE A 158 -23.67 6.87 8.52
N GLU A 159 -24.59 7.67 8.00
CA GLU A 159 -24.87 7.89 6.57
C GLU A 159 -23.60 8.30 5.80
N PRO A 160 -23.38 7.81 4.56
CA PRO A 160 -22.23 8.22 3.77
C PRO A 160 -22.50 9.57 3.10
N GLU A 161 -21.65 10.56 3.39
CA GLU A 161 -21.50 11.74 2.53
C GLU A 161 -20.79 11.31 1.23
N GLU A 162 -21.57 11.28 0.15
CA GLU A 162 -21.13 11.06 -1.23
C GLU A 162 -20.21 12.20 -1.74
N GLU A 163 -19.46 11.86 -2.81
CA GLU A 163 -18.64 12.71 -3.68
C GLU A 163 -17.11 12.78 -3.41
N ALA A 164 -16.40 11.67 -3.66
CA ALA A 164 -14.98 11.72 -4.11
C ALA A 164 -14.46 10.47 -4.88
N GLU A 165 -15.32 9.64 -5.49
CA GLU A 165 -14.92 8.29 -5.96
C GLU A 165 -14.49 8.15 -7.44
N GLU A 166 -14.29 9.24 -8.19
CA GLU A 166 -13.89 9.12 -9.61
C GLU A 166 -12.37 9.06 -9.87
N ASN A 167 -11.51 8.63 -8.93
CA ASN A 167 -10.06 8.69 -9.19
C ASN A 167 -9.17 7.66 -8.47
N GLU A 168 -9.65 6.46 -8.19
CA GLU A 168 -8.92 5.49 -7.35
C GLU A 168 -7.82 4.70 -8.07
N GLU A 169 -7.88 4.54 -9.39
CA GLU A 169 -6.99 3.61 -10.11
C GLU A 169 -5.55 4.17 -10.32
N PHE A 170 -5.32 5.42 -9.94
CA PHE A 170 -3.99 6.04 -9.89
C PHE A 170 -3.66 6.63 -8.52
N ARG A 171 -4.36 6.20 -7.46
CA ARG A 171 -4.01 6.70 -6.13
C ARG A 171 -2.63 6.19 -5.75
N SER A 172 -1.68 7.11 -5.66
CA SER A 172 -0.40 6.86 -5.00
C SER A 172 -0.70 6.22 -3.63
N LYS A 173 0.15 5.31 -3.14
CA LYS A 173 -0.03 4.70 -1.80
C LYS A 173 -0.27 5.74 -0.71
N TYR A 174 0.23 6.96 -0.91
CA TYR A 174 -0.04 8.11 -0.05
C TYR A 174 -1.50 8.60 -0.11
N GLN A 175 -2.12 8.63 -1.29
CA GLN A 175 -3.53 8.99 -1.47
C GLN A 175 -4.44 7.87 -0.95
N LEU A 176 -4.08 6.60 -1.15
CA LEU A 176 -4.83 5.48 -0.57
C LEU A 176 -4.76 5.52 0.97
N ALA A 177 -3.59 5.82 1.54
CA ALA A 177 -3.44 6.04 2.98
C ALA A 177 -4.29 7.21 3.52
N GLN A 178 -4.80 8.13 2.68
CA GLN A 178 -5.67 9.20 3.14
C GLN A 178 -7.14 8.79 3.19
N THR A 179 -7.54 7.82 2.37
CA THR A 179 -8.94 7.37 2.28
C THR A 179 -9.26 6.18 3.18
N MET A 180 -8.24 5.42 3.60
CA MET A 180 -8.42 4.29 4.52
C MET A 180 -8.87 4.71 5.93
N GLY A 181 -9.71 3.88 6.55
CA GLY A 181 -10.10 4.01 7.95
C GLY A 181 -8.95 3.72 8.93
N VAL A 182 -9.08 4.14 10.19
CA VAL A 182 -8.02 3.98 11.21
C VAL A 182 -7.67 2.51 11.45
N ALA A 183 -8.67 1.62 11.52
CA ALA A 183 -8.45 0.19 11.73
C ALA A 183 -7.67 -0.47 10.58
N GLU A 184 -8.02 -0.11 9.35
CA GLU A 184 -7.36 -0.61 8.15
C GLU A 184 -5.90 -0.11 8.06
N LYS A 185 -5.66 1.16 8.37
CA LYS A 185 -4.32 1.72 8.49
C LYS A 185 -3.46 0.98 9.52
N VAL A 186 -4.04 0.57 10.64
CA VAL A 186 -3.33 -0.23 11.65
C VAL A 186 -2.95 -1.61 11.08
N LYS A 187 -3.87 -2.28 10.38
CA LYS A 187 -3.61 -3.58 9.71
C LYS A 187 -2.48 -3.46 8.68
N VAL A 188 -2.53 -2.43 7.84
CA VAL A 188 -1.50 -2.15 6.83
C VAL A 188 -0.17 -1.72 7.46
N ALA A 189 -0.18 -0.99 8.58
CA ALA A 189 1.05 -0.66 9.31
C ALA A 189 1.77 -1.92 9.84
N LEU A 190 1.02 -2.94 10.27
CA LEU A 190 1.56 -4.19 10.81
C LEU A 190 2.09 -5.15 9.74
N THR A 191 1.43 -5.22 8.57
CA THR A 191 1.73 -6.22 7.54
C THR A 191 2.42 -5.64 6.30
N GLY A 192 2.33 -4.33 6.11
CA GLY A 192 2.70 -3.64 4.89
C GLY A 192 4.20 -3.55 4.60
N ASP A 193 4.46 -3.30 3.32
CA ASP A 193 5.80 -3.11 2.75
C ASP A 193 6.47 -1.82 3.23
N LYS A 194 7.76 -1.66 2.87
CA LYS A 194 8.59 -0.49 3.18
C LYS A 194 7.90 0.85 2.87
N GLU A 195 7.20 0.95 1.74
CA GLU A 195 6.50 2.17 1.34
C GLU A 195 5.33 2.50 2.26
N TRP A 196 4.52 1.49 2.59
CA TRP A 196 3.41 1.64 3.53
C TRP A 196 3.91 2.08 4.91
N ARG A 197 4.99 1.47 5.42
CA ARG A 197 5.60 1.90 6.69
C ARG A 197 6.10 3.34 6.66
N SER A 198 6.72 3.77 5.55
CA SER A 198 7.21 5.14 5.40
C SER A 198 6.08 6.18 5.33
N ILE A 199 4.88 5.77 4.93
CA ILE A 199 3.69 6.63 4.90
C ILE A 199 3.03 6.62 6.28
N MET A 200 2.73 5.44 6.82
CA MET A 200 2.02 5.26 8.10
C MET A 200 2.80 5.81 9.31
N ILE A 201 4.13 5.87 9.26
CA ILE A 201 4.93 6.49 10.33
C ILE A 201 4.69 8.00 10.47
N LYS A 202 4.24 8.65 9.39
CA LYS A 202 3.94 10.09 9.34
C LYS A 202 2.45 10.38 9.51
N ASP A 203 1.64 9.35 9.76
CA ASP A 203 0.20 9.49 9.94
C ASP A 203 -0.10 10.33 11.18
N SER A 204 -1.20 11.08 11.15
CA SER A 204 -1.65 11.93 12.25
C SER A 204 -2.08 11.11 13.47
N ASN A 205 -2.55 9.88 13.25
CA ASN A 205 -3.01 9.00 14.32
C ASN A 205 -1.84 8.28 15.02
N LYS A 206 -1.81 8.40 16.36
CA LYS A 206 -0.77 7.79 17.20
C LYS A 206 -0.81 6.26 17.19
N MET A 207 -1.99 5.67 17.07
CA MET A 207 -2.17 4.22 17.04
C MET A 207 -1.60 3.61 15.76
N VAL A 208 -1.82 4.26 14.61
CA VAL A 208 -1.29 3.84 13.31
C VAL A 208 0.23 3.91 13.31
N SER A 209 0.78 5.07 13.67
CA SER A 209 2.23 5.29 13.69
C SER A 209 2.96 4.40 14.71
N GLY A 210 2.34 4.10 15.86
CA GLY A 210 2.84 3.14 16.84
C GLY A 210 2.81 1.68 16.35
N SER A 211 1.86 1.33 15.49
CA SER A 211 1.73 -0.03 14.94
C SER A 211 2.84 -0.36 13.93
N VAL A 212 3.34 0.64 13.20
CA VAL A 212 4.51 0.47 12.30
C VAL A 212 5.72 -0.08 13.05
N MET A 213 5.92 0.33 14.31
CA MET A 213 7.05 -0.10 15.13
C MET A 213 6.96 -1.57 15.59
N LYS A 214 5.77 -2.17 15.55
CA LYS A 214 5.52 -3.56 15.89
C LYS A 214 5.66 -4.50 14.68
N ASN A 215 5.83 -3.96 13.48
CA ASN A 215 5.94 -4.74 12.26
C ASN A 215 7.24 -5.57 12.27
N PRO A 216 7.17 -6.90 12.05
CA PRO A 216 8.35 -7.78 12.09
C PRO A 216 9.36 -7.52 10.96
N ARG A 217 8.95 -6.82 9.89
CA ARG A 217 9.77 -6.53 8.71
C ARG A 217 10.48 -5.18 8.77
N ILE A 218 10.46 -4.49 9.93
CA ILE A 218 11.13 -3.20 10.09
C ILE A 218 12.65 -3.37 10.10
N THR A 219 13.33 -2.58 9.28
CA THR A 219 14.78 -2.64 9.12
C THR A 219 15.50 -1.56 9.93
N ASP A 220 16.76 -1.81 10.29
CA ASP A 220 17.57 -0.85 11.05
C ASP A 220 17.79 0.48 10.32
N ALA A 221 17.87 0.43 8.99
CA ALA A 221 18.05 1.60 8.14
C ALA A 221 16.81 2.52 8.21
N GLU A 222 15.61 1.94 8.27
CA GLU A 222 14.38 2.68 8.50
C GLU A 222 14.39 3.31 9.89
N ILE A 223 14.72 2.55 10.94
CA ILE A 223 14.81 3.07 12.32
C ILE A 223 15.79 4.25 12.43
N LEU A 224 16.96 4.15 11.79
CA LEU A 224 17.94 5.23 11.77
C LEU A 224 17.39 6.50 11.10
N THR A 225 16.63 6.33 10.03
CA THR A 225 15.98 7.44 9.33
C THR A 225 14.92 8.09 10.21
N ILE A 226 14.09 7.28 10.87
CA ILE A 226 13.06 7.74 11.82
C ILE A 226 13.68 8.49 13.00
N ALA A 227 14.78 7.98 13.58
CA ALA A 227 15.46 8.60 14.71
C ALA A 227 16.04 9.98 14.39
N LYS A 228 16.39 10.24 13.13
CA LYS A 228 16.90 11.56 12.68
C LYS A 228 15.80 12.59 12.45
N LEU A 229 14.55 12.16 12.25
CA LEU A 229 13.43 13.07 11.98
C LEU A 229 12.98 13.74 13.28
N THR A 230 12.87 15.07 13.26
CA THR A 230 12.49 15.90 14.42
C THR A 230 10.97 16.16 14.52
N GLY A 231 10.20 15.77 13.50
CA GLY A 231 8.75 15.95 13.43
C GLY A 231 7.91 14.70 13.72
N MET A 232 8.52 13.63 14.26
CA MET A 232 7.84 12.36 14.54
C MET A 232 7.19 12.35 15.93
N ASN A 233 6.18 11.47 16.08
CA ASN A 233 5.46 11.28 17.34
C ASN A 233 6.41 10.81 18.47
N ASP A 234 6.29 11.45 19.63
CA ASP A 234 7.11 11.19 20.82
C ASP A 234 7.00 9.73 21.32
N GLU A 235 5.90 9.03 21.02
CA GLU A 235 5.73 7.61 21.35
C GLU A 235 6.63 6.69 20.53
N ILE A 236 6.88 7.03 19.26
CA ILE A 236 7.77 6.27 18.36
C ILE A 236 9.20 6.33 18.89
N ILE A 237 9.66 7.54 19.22
CA ILE A 237 11.01 7.75 19.77
C ILE A 237 11.17 7.01 21.10
N ARG A 238 10.14 7.00 21.95
CA ARG A 238 10.13 6.21 23.19
C ARG A 238 10.22 4.71 22.92
N ALA A 239 9.44 4.18 21.97
CA ALA A 239 9.50 2.78 21.58
C ALA A 239 10.92 2.40 21.10
N ILE A 240 11.57 3.28 20.34
CA ILE A 240 12.96 3.07 19.89
C ILE A 240 13.93 3.04 21.07
N CYS A 241 13.77 3.92 22.06
CA CYS A 241 14.64 3.99 23.24
C CYS A 241 14.56 2.76 24.15
N VAL A 242 13.41 2.08 24.18
CA VAL A 242 13.16 0.89 25.01
C VAL A 242 13.77 -0.37 24.35
N ASN A 243 13.80 -0.43 23.02
CA ASN A 243 14.31 -1.60 22.30
C ASN A 243 15.84 -1.70 22.38
N LYS A 244 16.32 -2.74 23.08
CA LYS A 244 17.76 -2.98 23.31
C LYS A 244 18.54 -3.29 22.01
N GLU A 245 17.90 -3.95 21.04
CA GLU A 245 18.55 -4.35 19.77
C GLU A 245 18.93 -3.13 18.94
N TRP A 246 18.05 -2.14 18.86
CA TRP A 246 18.31 -0.90 18.12
C TRP A 246 19.31 0.00 18.87
N VAL A 247 19.17 0.13 20.19
CA VAL A 247 20.05 0.98 21.02
C VAL A 247 21.50 0.48 21.02
N LYS A 248 21.73 -0.83 20.86
CA LYS A 248 23.09 -1.40 20.75
C LYS A 248 23.86 -0.80 19.57
N LYS A 249 23.17 -0.48 18.47
CA LYS A 249 23.76 0.07 17.23
C LYS A 249 24.17 1.52 17.44
N TYR A 250 25.47 1.78 17.30
CA TYR A 250 26.06 3.12 17.49
C TYR A 250 25.37 4.23 16.68
N PRO A 251 25.05 4.05 15.38
CA PRO A 251 24.44 5.12 14.58
C PRO A 251 23.05 5.53 15.06
N ILE A 252 22.23 4.57 15.51
CA ILE A 252 20.90 4.83 16.05
C ILE A 252 21.01 5.58 17.38
N ARG A 253 21.91 5.13 18.26
CA ARG A 253 22.17 5.79 19.54
C ARG A 253 22.62 7.25 19.38
N LYS A 254 23.50 7.52 18.42
CA LYS A 254 23.91 8.88 18.06
C LYS A 254 22.72 9.72 17.59
N ALA A 255 21.92 9.20 16.65
CA ALA A 255 20.75 9.91 16.12
C ALA A 255 19.72 10.25 17.21
N LEU A 256 19.49 9.33 18.16
CA LEU A 256 18.59 9.58 19.29
C LEU A 256 19.09 10.72 20.19
N VAL A 257 20.38 10.84 20.45
CA VAL A 257 20.92 11.94 21.28
C VAL A 257 20.87 13.29 20.55
N GLU A 258 20.98 13.27 19.22
CA GLU A 258 20.86 14.48 18.39
C GLU A 258 19.41 14.98 18.28
N ASN A 259 18.41 14.12 18.53
CA ASN A 259 17.00 14.46 18.42
C ASN A 259 16.46 15.13 19.71
N ASN A 260 15.76 16.25 19.55
CA ASN A 260 15.17 17.02 20.66
C ASN A 260 13.93 16.35 21.29
N LYS A 261 13.31 15.38 20.61
CA LYS A 261 12.15 14.62 21.09
C LYS A 261 12.53 13.41 21.95
N THR A 262 13.82 13.06 22.00
CA THR A 262 14.28 11.95 22.83
C THR A 262 14.14 12.32 24.31
N PRO A 263 13.47 11.48 25.13
CA PRO A 263 13.34 11.78 26.54
C PRO A 263 14.70 11.93 27.22
N LEU A 264 14.86 13.01 27.98
CA LEU A 264 16.12 13.41 28.60
C LEU A 264 16.85 12.27 29.34
N PRO A 265 16.18 11.38 30.13
CA PRO A 265 16.86 10.29 30.82
C PRO A 265 17.59 9.32 29.87
N PHE A 266 16.96 8.99 28.74
CA PHE A 266 17.57 8.12 27.73
C PHE A 266 18.71 8.81 27.00
N ALA A 267 18.53 10.08 26.63
CA ALA A 267 19.55 10.86 25.94
C ALA A 267 20.84 10.99 26.77
N LEU A 268 20.73 11.27 28.08
CA LEU A 268 21.89 11.34 28.98
C LEU A 268 22.62 10.00 29.09
N ARG A 269 21.87 8.90 29.21
CA ARG A 269 22.43 7.54 29.26
C ARG A 269 23.19 7.20 27.97
N PHE A 270 22.60 7.53 26.83
CA PHE A 270 23.18 7.24 25.52
C PHE A 270 24.41 8.11 25.24
N MET A 271 24.39 9.38 25.61
CA MET A 271 25.51 10.31 25.46
C MET A 271 26.78 9.83 26.19
N ALA A 272 26.65 9.21 27.37
CA ALA A 272 27.79 8.68 28.12
C ALA A 272 28.57 7.59 27.34
N SER A 273 27.93 6.93 26.36
CA SER A 273 28.53 5.88 25.53
C SER A 273 29.01 6.36 24.16
N LEU A 274 28.91 7.66 23.86
CA LEU A 274 29.33 8.24 22.58
C LEU A 274 30.82 8.60 22.59
N GLY A 275 31.43 8.58 21.39
CA GLY A 275 32.82 9.00 21.20
C GLY A 275 33.02 10.50 21.36
N GLU A 276 34.26 10.91 21.67
CA GLU A 276 34.61 12.30 21.98
C GLU A 276 34.31 13.28 20.84
N LYS A 277 34.52 12.85 19.59
CA LYS A 277 34.20 13.64 18.39
C LYS A 277 32.71 13.97 18.31
N ASP A 278 31.86 13.01 18.63
CA ASP A 278 30.40 13.19 18.59
C ASP A 278 29.90 14.02 19.78
N VAL A 279 30.46 13.83 20.98
CA VAL A 279 30.16 14.70 22.14
C VAL A 279 30.58 16.15 21.87
N ALA A 280 31.71 16.37 21.19
CA ALA A 280 32.13 17.71 20.74
C ALA A 280 31.18 18.34 19.72
N ALA A 281 30.57 17.54 18.84
CA ALA A 281 29.53 18.01 17.92
C ALA A 281 28.27 18.41 18.70
N LEU A 282 27.80 17.56 19.62
CA LEU A 282 26.61 17.81 20.45
C LEU A 282 26.73 19.09 21.30
N ALA A 283 27.93 19.41 21.80
CA ALA A 283 28.18 20.63 22.58
C ALA A 283 27.97 21.94 21.77
N LYS A 284 28.10 21.86 20.44
CA LYS A 284 27.98 22.99 19.49
C LYS A 284 26.63 23.02 18.77
N SER A 285 25.96 21.88 18.66
CA SER A 285 24.68 21.74 17.96
C SER A 285 23.58 22.55 18.62
N LYS A 286 22.80 23.30 17.81
CA LYS A 286 21.59 24.01 18.25
C LYS A 286 20.34 23.12 18.24
N ASN A 287 20.42 21.95 17.62
CA ASN A 287 19.30 21.03 17.44
C ASN A 287 19.02 20.14 18.67
N VAL A 288 19.89 20.17 19.68
CA VAL A 288 19.79 19.37 20.90
C VAL A 288 19.30 20.21 22.07
N SER A 289 18.70 19.54 23.07
CA SER A 289 18.30 20.20 24.32
C SER A 289 19.49 20.89 24.99
N THR A 290 19.24 22.08 25.55
CA THR A 290 20.24 22.90 26.25
C THR A 290 20.93 22.14 27.39
N VAL A 291 20.20 21.24 28.04
CA VAL A 291 20.70 20.36 29.11
C VAL A 291 21.75 19.38 28.56
N ILE A 292 21.48 18.77 27.40
CA ILE A 292 22.39 17.83 26.74
C ILE A 292 23.66 18.57 26.28
N ALA A 293 23.51 19.73 25.66
CA ALA A 293 24.66 20.54 25.23
C ALA A 293 25.56 20.97 26.41
N THR A 294 24.95 21.31 27.55
CA THR A 294 25.68 21.68 28.78
C THR A 294 26.42 20.48 29.37
N GLN A 295 25.77 19.32 29.45
CA GLN A 295 26.41 18.10 29.92
C GLN A 295 27.52 17.62 28.98
N ALA A 296 27.35 17.74 27.67
CA ALA A 296 28.38 17.43 26.68
C ALA A 296 29.64 18.30 26.89
N ARG A 297 29.48 19.62 27.14
CA ARG A 297 30.60 20.51 27.47
C ARG A 297 31.32 20.08 28.76
N ARG A 298 30.56 19.70 29.78
CA ARG A 298 31.12 19.21 31.05
C ARG A 298 31.94 17.93 30.86
N LEU A 299 31.43 16.98 30.08
CA LEU A 299 32.16 15.74 29.75
C LEU A 299 33.46 16.01 29.00
N LEU A 300 33.46 16.95 28.05
CA LEU A 300 34.67 17.35 27.31
C LEU A 300 35.70 18.07 28.20
N MET A 301 35.25 18.86 29.18
CA MET A 301 36.13 19.52 30.14
C MET A 301 36.79 18.53 31.09
N ASN A 302 36.04 17.53 31.56
CA ASN A 302 36.59 16.49 32.44
C ASN A 302 37.62 15.64 31.70
N LYS A 303 37.35 15.24 30.47
CA LYS A 303 38.29 14.45 29.64
C LYS A 303 39.56 15.18 29.21
N LYS A 304 39.59 16.52 29.27
CA LYS A 304 40.80 17.32 29.02
C LYS A 304 41.66 17.52 30.26
N LYS A 305 41.13 17.21 31.45
CA LYS A 305 41.83 17.33 32.74
C LYS A 305 42.56 16.04 33.13
N ASP A 306 42.11 14.90 32.61
CA ASP A 306 42.79 13.60 32.69
C ASP A 306 43.77 13.43 31.51
#